data_AF-A0A227J0X3-F1
#
_entry.id   AF-A0A227J0X3-F1
#
_cell.length_a   1.000
_cell.length_b   1.000
_cell.length_c   1.000
_cell.angle_alpha   90.00
_cell.angle_beta   90.00
_cell.angle_gamma   90.00
#
_symmetry.space_group_name_H-M   'P 1'
#
loop_
_entity.id
_entity.type
_entity.pdbx_description
1 polymer ?
#
loop_
_entity_poly.entity_id
_entity_poly.type
_entity_poly.pdbx_seq_one_letter_code
_entity_poly.pdbx_strand_id
1 'polypeptide(L)'
;IDLNDAMVERLKEMSNRLDAEPYLVNAYPVTPANITIELPEFDPTTYTDAVRGHHLTAMKALRQKHGIDEEQTIVEQGLPEDVIPAAAERLNAAMV
;
A
#
# COMPACT_ATOMS: atom_id res chain seq x y z
N ILE A 1 -16.17 1.26 -12.22
CA ILE A 1 -14.96 1.93 -11.70
C ILE A 1 -14.43 1.02 -10.62
N ASP A 2 -13.14 0.65 -10.67
CA ASP A 2 -12.50 -0.16 -9.63
C ASP A 2 -12.55 0.59 -8.29
N LEU A 3 -12.64 -0.12 -7.17
CA LEU A 3 -12.75 0.52 -5.85
C LEU A 3 -11.56 1.44 -5.57
N ASN A 4 -10.34 1.00 -5.90
CA ASN A 4 -9.14 1.79 -5.65
C ASN A 4 -9.12 3.06 -6.51
N ASP A 5 -9.58 2.98 -7.76
CA ASP A 5 -9.73 4.16 -8.60
C ASP A 5 -10.71 5.18 -8.01
N ALA A 6 -11.88 4.71 -7.58
CA ALA A 6 -12.90 5.58 -6.99
C ALA A 6 -12.41 6.23 -5.68
N MET A 7 -11.64 5.49 -4.87
CA MET A 7 -11.04 6.01 -3.64
C MET A 7 -10.00 7.09 -3.93
N VAL A 8 -9.13 6.89 -4.94
CA VAL A 8 -8.12 7.89 -5.32
C VAL A 8 -8.76 9.14 -5.93
N GLU A 9 -9.79 8.99 -6.76
CA GLU A 9 -10.55 10.12 -7.30
C GLU A 9 -11.15 10.96 -6.16
N ARG A 10 -11.79 10.30 -5.18
CA ARG A 10 -12.37 10.98 -4.03
C ARG A 10 -11.32 11.64 -3.13
N LEU A 11 -10.19 10.97 -2.90
CA LEU A 11 -9.05 11.54 -2.15
C LEU A 11 -8.58 12.83 -2.81
N LYS A 12 -8.33 12.82 -4.13
CA LYS A 12 -7.88 14.01 -4.87
C LYS A 12 -8.87 15.17 -4.79
N GLU A 13 -10.17 14.89 -4.91
CA GLU A 13 -11.20 15.92 -4.74
C GLU A 13 -11.17 16.54 -3.34
N MET A 14 -11.00 15.72 -2.29
CA MET A 14 -10.94 16.21 -0.92
C MET A 14 -9.65 17.00 -0.66
N SER A 15 -8.51 16.47 -1.08
CA SER A 15 -7.21 17.11 -1.01
C SER A 15 -7.20 18.49 -1.69
N ASN A 16 -7.74 18.60 -2.91
CA ASN A 16 -7.86 19.89 -3.60
C ASN A 16 -8.75 20.90 -2.86
N ARG A 17 -9.82 20.45 -2.22
CA ARG A 17 -10.75 21.34 -1.48
C ARG A 17 -10.19 21.80 -0.14
N LEU A 18 -9.31 20.99 0.46
CA LEU A 18 -8.73 21.22 1.78
C LEU A 18 -7.30 21.77 1.70
N ASP A 19 -6.75 21.96 0.49
CA ASP A 19 -5.34 22.29 0.26
C ASP A 19 -4.38 21.34 1.00
N ALA A 20 -4.69 20.05 0.91
CA ALA A 20 -3.97 18.98 1.61
C ALA A 20 -3.22 18.09 0.61
N GLU A 21 -2.08 17.57 1.04
CA GLU A 21 -1.27 16.66 0.22
C GLU A 21 -1.79 15.22 0.32
N PRO A 22 -2.17 14.57 -0.79
CA PRO A 22 -2.63 13.18 -0.79
C PRO A 22 -1.44 12.20 -0.69
N TYR A 23 -1.64 11.09 0.01
CA TYR A 23 -0.71 9.96 0.05
C TYR A 23 -1.45 8.66 -0.20
N LEU A 24 -0.81 7.70 -0.87
CA LEU A 24 -1.31 6.34 -1.05
C LEU A 24 -0.50 5.36 -0.21
N VAL A 25 -1.17 4.57 0.62
CA VAL A 25 -0.53 3.58 1.49
C VAL A 25 -1.04 2.20 1.14
N ASN A 26 -0.13 1.24 1.04
CA ASN A 26 -0.47 -0.15 0.80
C ASN A 26 0.38 -1.06 1.69
N ALA A 27 -0.30 -1.97 2.39
CA ALA A 27 0.32 -2.96 3.24
C ALA A 27 0.21 -4.34 2.59
N TYR A 28 1.26 -5.16 2.70
CA TYR A 28 1.23 -6.55 2.26
C TYR A 28 1.70 -7.49 3.39
N PRO A 29 1.07 -8.67 3.53
CA PRO A 29 1.24 -9.51 4.71
C PRO A 29 2.64 -10.11 4.80
N VAL A 30 3.02 -10.43 6.04
CA VAL A 30 4.19 -11.28 6.32
C VAL A 30 3.79 -12.73 6.08
N THR A 31 4.69 -13.48 5.44
CA THR A 31 4.53 -14.93 5.25
C THR A 31 4.56 -15.64 6.61
N PRO A 32 3.50 -16.35 7.03
CA PRO A 32 3.48 -17.02 8.34
C PRO A 32 4.55 -18.10 8.43
N ALA A 33 5.26 -18.18 9.57
CA ALA A 33 6.35 -19.15 9.78
C ALA A 33 5.89 -20.62 9.65
N ASN A 34 4.63 -20.90 9.94
CA ASN A 34 4.08 -22.26 9.88
C ASN A 34 3.99 -22.81 8.45
N ILE A 35 3.94 -21.95 7.42
CA ILE A 35 3.82 -22.38 6.02
C ILE A 35 5.00 -23.28 5.61
N THR A 36 6.23 -22.95 6.01
CA THR A 36 7.41 -23.76 5.67
C THR A 36 7.42 -25.12 6.37
N ILE A 37 6.79 -25.23 7.54
CA ILE A 37 6.63 -26.51 8.25
C ILE A 37 5.64 -27.40 7.51
N GLU A 38 4.54 -26.80 7.04
CA GLU A 38 3.47 -27.52 6.33
C GLU A 38 3.85 -27.87 4.89
N LEU A 39 4.67 -27.05 4.24
CA LEU A 39 5.10 -27.18 2.85
C LEU A 39 6.63 -27.09 2.76
N PRO A 40 7.37 -28.22 2.84
CA PRO A 40 8.84 -28.22 2.82
C PRO A 40 9.49 -27.66 1.55
N GLU A 41 8.77 -27.68 0.42
CA GLU A 41 9.24 -27.09 -0.85
C GLU A 41 8.96 -25.58 -0.96
N PHE A 42 8.27 -25.00 0.03
CA PHE A 42 7.91 -23.59 0.01
C PHE A 42 9.10 -22.73 0.43
N ASP A 43 9.56 -21.88 -0.48
CA ASP A 43 10.55 -20.84 -0.21
C ASP A 43 9.86 -19.53 0.22
N PRO A 44 9.90 -19.18 1.53
CA PRO A 44 9.23 -17.99 2.04
C PRO A 44 9.85 -16.69 1.52
N THR A 45 11.14 -16.70 1.16
CA THR A 45 11.81 -15.51 0.64
C THR A 45 11.32 -15.19 -0.77
N THR A 46 11.35 -16.18 -1.66
CA THR A 46 10.85 -16.00 -3.04
C THR A 46 9.37 -15.61 -3.07
N TYR A 47 8.54 -16.21 -2.22
CA TYR A 47 7.12 -15.84 -2.12
C TYR A 47 6.94 -14.39 -1.64
N THR A 48 7.67 -14.00 -0.58
CA THR A 48 7.62 -12.64 -0.03
C THR A 48 8.03 -11.60 -1.08
N ASP A 49 9.08 -11.88 -1.85
CA ASP A 49 9.54 -10.99 -2.92
C ASP A 49 8.52 -10.90 -4.07
N ALA A 50 7.86 -12.01 -4.42
CA ALA A 50 6.80 -12.01 -5.43
C ALA A 50 5.59 -11.17 -4.99
N VAL A 51 5.15 -11.33 -3.73
CA VAL A 51 4.06 -10.51 -3.15
C VAL A 51 4.46 -9.04 -3.15
N ARG A 52 5.64 -8.70 -2.62
CA ARG A 52 6.15 -7.33 -2.63
C ARG A 52 6.17 -6.74 -4.04
N GLY A 53 6.67 -7.50 -5.02
CA GLY A 53 6.71 -7.09 -6.43
C GLY A 53 5.33 -6.81 -7.01
N HIS A 54 4.33 -7.63 -6.67
CA HIS A 54 2.94 -7.41 -7.07
C HIS A 54 2.41 -6.07 -6.53
N HIS A 55 2.56 -5.83 -5.23
CA HIS A 55 2.06 -4.62 -4.58
C HIS A 55 2.78 -3.34 -5.07
N LEU A 56 4.10 -3.39 -5.27
CA LEU A 56 4.85 -2.27 -5.86
C LEU A 56 4.39 -1.96 -7.30
N THR A 57 4.18 -3.00 -8.11
CA THR A 57 3.72 -2.83 -9.50
C THR A 57 2.31 -2.27 -9.56
N ALA A 58 1.40 -2.77 -8.72
CA ALA A 58 0.03 -2.29 -8.62
C ALA A 58 -0.03 -0.84 -8.14
N MET A 59 0.75 -0.48 -7.10
CA MET A 59 0.86 0.90 -6.62
C MET A 59 1.39 1.84 -7.70
N LYS A 60 2.45 1.43 -8.42
CA LYS A 60 3.00 2.21 -9.53
C LYS A 60 1.97 2.47 -10.63
N ALA A 61 1.22 1.44 -11.03
CA ALA A 61 0.17 1.58 -12.03
C ALA A 61 -0.93 2.55 -11.57
N LEU A 62 -1.37 2.43 -10.32
CA LEU A 62 -2.41 3.29 -9.75
C LEU A 62 -1.94 4.75 -9.64
N ARG A 63 -0.76 5.00 -9.06
CA ARG A 63 -0.24 6.37 -8.90
C ARG A 63 -0.01 7.06 -10.25
N GLN A 64 0.50 6.33 -11.25
CA GLN A 64 0.72 6.87 -12.59
C GLN A 64 -0.59 7.20 -13.30
N LYS A 65 -1.61 6.34 -13.18
CA LYS A 65 -2.94 6.59 -13.74
C LYS A 65 -3.57 7.87 -13.18
N HIS A 66 -3.35 8.15 -11.90
CA HIS A 66 -3.93 9.30 -11.21
C HIS A 66 -2.99 10.51 -11.09
N GLY A 67 -1.77 10.44 -11.61
CA GLY A 67 -0.79 11.53 -11.56
C GLY A 67 -0.33 11.88 -10.14
N ILE A 68 -0.03 10.85 -9.34
CA ILE A 68 0.53 10.96 -7.98
C ILE A 68 2.02 10.57 -8.03
N ASP A 69 2.85 11.39 -7.38
CA ASP A 69 4.31 11.22 -7.37
C ASP A 69 4.72 9.99 -6.57
N GLU A 70 5.94 9.49 -6.79
CA GLU A 70 6.40 8.26 -6.12
C GLU A 70 6.57 8.47 -4.61
N GLU A 71 7.04 9.67 -4.26
CA GLU A 71 7.27 10.18 -2.92
C GLU A 71 5.98 10.23 -2.09
N GLN A 72 4.81 10.29 -2.76
CA GLN A 72 3.49 10.26 -2.16
C GLN A 72 2.93 8.84 -2.01
N THR A 73 3.75 7.81 -2.20
CA THR A 73 3.34 6.42 -2.08
C THR A 73 4.18 5.64 -1.09
N ILE A 74 3.51 4.78 -0.30
CA ILE A 74 4.13 3.92 0.70
C ILE A 74 3.66 2.50 0.44
N VAL A 75 4.61 1.56 0.27
CA VAL A 75 4.34 0.13 0.16
C VAL A 75 5.21 -0.60 1.17
N GLU A 76 4.58 -1.10 2.24
CA GLU A 76 5.29 -1.64 3.40
C GLU A 76 4.78 -3.04 3.76
N GLN A 77 5.69 -3.87 4.27
CA GLN A 77 5.33 -5.20 4.75
C GLN A 77 4.74 -5.07 6.16
N GLY A 78 3.60 -5.73 6.38
CA GLY A 78 2.95 -5.77 7.67
C GLY A 78 1.44 -5.94 7.54
N LEU A 79 0.78 -6.02 8.68
CA LEU A 79 -0.67 -6.04 8.72
C LEU A 79 -1.21 -4.62 8.44
N PRO A 80 -2.31 -4.47 7.67
CA PRO A 80 -2.91 -3.17 7.40
C PRO A 80 -3.22 -2.37 8.68
N GLU A 81 -3.66 -3.04 9.74
CA GLU A 81 -3.95 -2.45 11.05
C GLU A 81 -2.73 -1.89 11.79
N ASP A 82 -1.52 -2.30 11.42
CA ASP A 82 -0.27 -1.76 11.98
C ASP A 82 0.35 -0.72 11.04
N VAL A 83 0.43 -1.04 9.74
CA VAL A 83 1.12 -0.22 8.73
C VAL A 83 0.38 1.09 8.47
N ILE A 84 -0.95 1.05 8.33
CA ILE A 84 -1.72 2.26 7.98
C ILE A 84 -1.67 3.29 9.13
N PRO A 85 -1.92 2.93 10.40
CA PRO A 85 -1.81 3.88 11.49
C PRO A 85 -0.39 4.45 11.66
N ALA A 86 0.64 3.62 11.52
CA ALA A 86 2.04 4.07 11.62
C ALA A 86 2.39 5.05 10.47
N ALA A 87 1.93 4.78 9.25
CA ALA A 87 2.10 5.68 8.13
C ALA A 87 1.36 7.00 8.34
N ALA A 88 0.12 6.95 8.85
CA ALA A 88 -0.67 8.14 9.16
C ALA A 88 0.01 9.02 10.22
N GLU A 89 0.56 8.43 11.29
CA GLU A 89 1.31 9.16 12.31
C GLU A 89 2.59 9.79 11.73
N ARG A 90 3.37 9.03 10.94
CA ARG A 90 4.60 9.54 10.30
C ARG A 90 4.34 10.70 9.35
N LEU A 91 3.23 10.66 8.61
CA LEU A 91 2.80 11.71 7.68
C LEU A 91 2.04 12.85 8.39
N ASN A 92 1.79 12.73 9.70
CA ASN A 92 0.91 13.62 10.45
C ASN A 92 -0.45 13.82 9.74
N ALA A 93 -1.03 12.71 9.28
CA ALA A 93 -2.25 12.71 8.49
C ALA A 93 -3.46 13.12 9.32
N ALA A 94 -4.23 14.08 8.82
CA ALA A 94 -5.46 14.53 9.45
C ALA A 94 -6.67 13.61 9.15
N MET A 95 -6.58 12.79 8.11
CA MET A 95 -7.64 11.90 7.63
C MET A 95 -7.03 10.68 6.92
N VAL A 96 -7.65 9.52 7.11
CA VAL A 96 -7.33 8.23 6.48
C VAL A 96 -8.60 7.63 5.89
#